data_AF-A0A644ZPV2-F1
#
_entry.id   AF-A0A644ZPV2-F1
#
_cell.length_a   1.000
_cell.length_b   1.000
_cell.length_c   1.000
_cell.angle_alpha   90.00
_cell.angle_beta   90.00
_cell.angle_gamma   90.00
#
_symmetry.space_group_name_H-M   'P 1'
#
loop_
_entity.id
_entity.type
_entity.pdbx_description
1 polymer ?
#
loop_
_entity_poly.entity_id
_entity_poly.type
_entity_poly.pdbx_seq_one_letter_code
_entity_poly.pdbx_strand_id
1 'polypeptide(L)' 'MGTQLMAAPRCPVHDTPMVFHPAKTPVQEYCGAWYYCHESGCACSTLIPSPEVQKIMEGSKK' A
#
# COMPACT_ATOMS: atom_id res chain seq x y z
N MET A 1 18.64 -14.15 -4.36
CA MET A 1 17.44 -13.58 -5.01
C MET A 1 17.18 -12.24 -4.35
N GLY A 2 17.59 -11.15 -5.00
CA GLY A 2 17.51 -9.81 -4.41
C GLY A 2 16.05 -9.36 -4.34
N THR A 3 15.58 -9.02 -3.15
CA THR A 3 14.33 -8.29 -2.96
C THR A 3 14.43 -6.98 -3.72
N GLN A 4 13.73 -6.87 -4.86
CA GLN A 4 13.46 -5.56 -5.45
C GLN A 4 12.70 -4.76 -4.38
N LEU A 5 13.38 -3.81 -3.75
CA LEU A 5 12.76 -2.82 -2.89
C LEU A 5 11.84 -1.98 -3.78
N MET A 6 10.57 -2.38 -3.88
CA MET A 6 9.52 -1.56 -4.48
C MET A 6 9.62 -0.17 -3.85
N ALA A 7 9.90 0.85 -4.67
CA ALA A 7 9.96 2.21 -4.19
C ALA A 7 8.63 2.54 -3.50
N ALA A 8 8.70 3.16 -2.32
CA ALA A 8 7.50 3.56 -1.61
C ALA A 8 6.64 4.48 -2.49
N PRO A 9 5.30 4.33 -2.45
CA PRO A 9 4.41 5.21 -3.21
C PRO A 9 4.59 6.66 -2.76
N ARG A 10 4.35 7.61 -3.66
CA ARG A 10 4.40 9.05 -3.34
C ARG A 10 3.00 9.59 -3.05
N CYS A 11 2.93 10.54 -2.13
CA CYS A 11 1.68 11.25 -1.86
C CYS A 11 1.31 12.13 -3.08
N PRO A 12 0.08 12.06 -3.62
CA PRO A 12 -0.31 12.87 -4.77
C PRO A 12 -0.47 14.37 -4.46
N VAL A 13 -0.49 14.75 -3.17
CA VAL A 13 -0.65 16.15 -2.74
C VAL A 13 0.70 16.82 -2.47
N HIS A 14 1.61 16.10 -1.80
CA HIS A 14 2.88 16.65 -1.32
C HIS A 14 4.10 16.15 -2.10
N ASP A 15 3.90 15.17 -2.99
CA ASP A 15 4.96 14.48 -3.73
C ASP A 15 6.06 13.89 -2.82
N THR A 16 5.76 13.58 -1.56
CA THR A 16 6.70 12.95 -0.62
C THR A 16 6.52 11.43 -0.58
N PRO A 17 7.60 10.64 -0.37
CA PRO A 17 7.48 9.22 -0.12
C PRO A 17 6.57 8.94 1.08
N MET A 18 5.60 8.04 0.89
CA MET A 18 4.67 7.64 1.94
C MET A 18 5.32 6.64 2.89
N VAL A 19 4.87 6.65 4.14
CA VAL A 19 5.42 5.82 5.22
C VAL A 19 4.63 4.52 5.30
N PHE A 20 5.34 3.40 5.40
CA PHE A 20 4.74 2.09 5.59
C PHE A 20 4.03 1.99 6.95
N HIS A 21 2.80 1.50 6.94
CA HIS A 21 2.04 1.17 8.13
C HIS A 21 2.07 -0.34 8.34
N PRO A 22 2.76 -0.85 9.38
CA PRO A 22 2.86 -2.28 9.61
C PRO A 22 1.50 -2.89 9.93
N ALA A 23 1.23 -4.05 9.33
CA ALA A 23 0.07 -4.85 9.65
C ALA A 23 0.14 -5.35 11.11
N LYS A 24 -1.03 -5.43 11.75
CA LYS A 24 -1.21 -5.89 13.13
C LYS A 24 -2.01 -7.18 13.22
N THR A 25 -2.66 -7.59 12.14
CA THR A 25 -3.47 -8.80 12.07
C THR A 25 -3.18 -9.58 10.79
N PRO A 26 -3.38 -10.91 10.79
CA PRO A 26 -3.19 -11.73 9.58
C PRO A 26 -4.07 -11.26 8.39
N VAL A 27 -5.24 -10.70 8.69
CA VAL A 27 -6.12 -10.12 7.67
C VAL A 27 -5.49 -8.88 7.03
N GLN A 28 -4.84 -8.03 7.82
CA GLN A 28 -4.15 -6.85 7.27
C GLN A 28 -2.96 -7.25 6.40
N GLU A 29 -2.21 -8.28 6.80
CA GLU A 29 -1.12 -8.86 5.97
C GLU A 29 -1.67 -9.43 4.66
N TYR A 30 -2.78 -10.16 4.72
CA TYR A 30 -3.44 -10.70 3.55
C TYR A 30 -3.95 -9.61 2.60
N CYS A 31 -4.44 -8.47 3.12
CA CYS A 31 -4.90 -7.37 2.29
C CYS A 31 -3.77 -6.74 1.46
N GLY A 32 -2.57 -6.60 2.05
CA GLY A 32 -1.39 -6.05 1.38
C GLY A 32 -0.63 -5.03 2.23
N ALA A 33 0.10 -4.13 1.56
CA ALA A 33 0.96 -3.15 2.22
C ALA A 33 0.29 -1.77 2.26
N TRP A 34 0.04 -1.26 3.47
CA TRP A 34 -0.59 0.04 3.68
C TRP A 34 0.46 1.14 3.84
N TYR A 35 0.23 2.30 3.23
CA TYR A 35 1.08 3.47 3.34
C TYR A 35 0.25 4.72 3.65
N TYR A 36 0.82 5.68 4.38
CA TYR A 36 0.20 6.96 4.69
C TYR A 36 1.16 8.13 4.48
N CYS A 37 0.63 9.31 4.17
CA CYS A 37 1.42 10.53 4.14
C CYS A 37 1.71 11.00 5.56
N HIS A 38 2.95 11.36 5.85
CA HIS A 38 3.38 11.83 7.17
C HIS A 38 3.27 13.36 7.35
N GLU A 39 2.92 14.09 6.29
CA GLU A 39 2.73 15.53 6.34
C GLU A 39 1.55 15.89 7.25
N SER A 40 1.75 16.90 8.10
CA SER A 40 0.75 17.32 9.08
C SER A 40 -0.56 17.76 8.39
N GLY A 41 -1.68 17.20 8.83
CA GLY A 41 -3.00 17.48 8.25
C GLY A 41 -3.33 16.72 6.96
N CYS A 42 -2.41 15.88 6.45
CA CYS A 42 -2.68 15.04 5.28
C CYS A 42 -3.38 13.72 5.67
N ALA A 43 -4.50 13.41 5.02
CA ALA A 43 -5.22 12.14 5.20
C ALA A 43 -4.95 11.13 4.07
N CYS A 44 -4.02 11.41 3.15
CA CYS A 44 -3.72 10.52 2.04
C CYS A 44 -3.15 9.19 2.55
N SER A 45 -3.75 8.10 2.08
CA SER A 45 -3.25 6.74 2.29
C SER A 45 -3.41 5.93 1.02
N THR A 46 -2.63 4.86 0.89
CA THR A 46 -2.74 3.92 -0.23
C THR A 46 -2.50 2.51 0.26
N LEU A 47 -3.24 1.56 -0.31
CA LEU A 47 -3.04 0.13 -0.09
C LEU A 47 -2.50 -0.46 -1.38
N ILE A 48 -1.29 -1.02 -1.32
CA ILE A 48 -0.76 -1.87 -2.39
C ILE A 48 -1.29 -3.28 -2.12
N PRO A 49 -2.24 -3.79 -2.92
CA PRO A 49 -2.89 -5.06 -2.61
C PRO A 49 -1.91 -6.23 -2.74
N SER A 50 -2.08 -7.26 -1.92
CA SER A 50 -1.33 -8.51 -2.04
C SER A 50 -1.61 -9.21 -3.38
N PRO A 51 -0.72 -10.09 -3.86
CA PRO A 51 -0.96 -10.86 -5.08
C PRO A 51 -2.27 -11.66 -5.06
N GLU A 52 -2.68 -12.17 -3.90
CA GLU A 52 -3.93 -12.89 -3.71
C GLU A 52 -5.14 -11.99 -3.93
N VAL A 53 -5.11 -10.78 -3.35
CA VAL A 53 -6.18 -9.80 -3.49
C VAL A 53 -6.22 -9.23 -4.92
N GLN A 54 -5.07 -8.98 -5.54
CA GLN A 54 -5.01 -8.52 -6.94
C GLN A 54 -5.72 -9.48 -7.88
N LYS A 55 -5.48 -10.80 -7.77
CA LYS A 55 -6.16 -11.82 -8.58
C LYS A 55 -7.68 -11.77 -8.44
N ILE A 56 -8.19 -11.54 -7.22
CA ILE A 56 -9.63 -11.42 -6.96
C ILE A 56 -10.19 -10.15 -7.61
N MET A 57 -9.48 -9.03 -7.49
CA MET A 57 -9.89 -7.75 -8.10
C MET A 57 -9.90 -7.81 -9.63
N GLU A 58 -8.92 -8.49 -10.24
CA GLU A 58 -8.85 -8.71 -11.68
C GLU A 58 -9.97 -9.62 -12.19
N GLY A 59 -10.27 -10.70 -11.45
CA GLY A 59 -11.38 -11.60 -11.78
C GLY A 59 -12.77 -10.95 -11.68
N SER A 60 -12.89 -9.86 -10.92
CA SER A 60 -14.14 -9.13 -10.69
C SER A 60 -14.44 -8.06 -11.75
N LYS A 61 -13.54 -7.80 -12.72
CA LYS A 61 -13.72 -6.82 -13.81
C LYS A 61 -14.53 -7.36 -15.01
N LYS A 62 -15.38 -8.37 -14.81
CA LYS A 62 -16.24 -8.93 -15.87
C LYS A 62 -17.60 -8.26 -15.95
#